data_AF-A0A1F4LJ06-F1
#
_entry.id   AF-A0A1F4LJ06-F1
#
_cell.length_a   1.000
_cell.length_b   1.000
_cell.length_c   1.000
_cell.angle_alpha   90.00
_cell.angle_beta   90.00
_cell.angle_gamma   90.00
#
_symmetry.space_group_name_H-M   'P 1'
#
loop_
_entity.id
_entity.type
_entity.pdbx_description
1 polymer ?
#
loop_
_entity_poly.entity_id
_entity_poly.type
_entity_poly.pdbx_seq_one_letter_code
_entity_poly.pdbx_strand_id
1 'polypeptide(L)'
;MRRFPILLAGLLLSLQAHAASSSFSSATRELTITEIGLAGLPDRYRDVVLRILGFSAVHVNDPRATTYSFDTATATMHLPSLLIDGQAFTGVRVEGTQMAVLSVGAAAEGTAQAFPGAAGFGAQATGGRGGRVITVTNLNANGPGSLQAALDEQGPRTVVFAVSGLIDAAIHLTRGDVTIAGHTSPGGITIRQLHTTEEPYCDHDVACAAGSRKADNWILRHVRIRPDGQHDDGLRLRYTRRAIIDQVSIGGATDEAVEISYAQDITLQNTLIAETVGDHADRGGVLVNYSNPTQGYELTRLALHHNVFNRILGRYPELSRESAAAAGSVMDIELSNNLYWDMGYFIDVNNTTISASDAGQPVYYRMNLAANQAVVRNACQPEPFRYGLIHMATPMGAQALTATWFSGNRLNLYPDRSDYALMYCCNDYPDAQPPATLPGFAVAQRHSFPFIGYDRAEHLAPLAVARAGAFPRDPMDRRLMDAVARGQISLQPRHINPAGDGSALPFTVPPAPPADSDGDGMPDAWETAHGLNPLAQDHNGTQLSMAVIGVPGYTNLEVYLHELSEQRIREGR
;
A
#
# COMPACT_ATOMS: atom_id res chain seq x y z
N MET A 1 22.84 4.55 -28.33
CA MET A 1 22.89 3.22 -28.98
C MET A 1 24.34 2.76 -29.12
N ARG A 2 24.77 1.78 -28.30
CA ARG A 2 25.73 0.71 -28.67
C ARG A 2 26.05 -0.14 -27.44
N ARG A 3 25.98 -1.46 -27.63
CA ARG A 3 26.36 -2.59 -26.75
C ARG A 3 25.33 -3.00 -25.69
N PHE A 4 24.31 -3.76 -26.13
CA PHE A 4 23.28 -4.32 -25.24
C PHE A 4 22.91 -5.83 -25.43
N PRO A 5 23.53 -6.66 -26.31
CA PRO A 5 23.11 -8.08 -26.34
C PRO A 5 24.18 -9.16 -26.07
N ILE A 6 25.33 -8.89 -25.43
CA ILE A 6 26.37 -9.95 -25.23
C ILE A 6 26.89 -10.08 -23.78
N LEU A 7 26.55 -9.18 -22.87
CA LEU A 7 27.02 -9.23 -21.47
C LEU A 7 25.97 -9.86 -20.54
N LEU A 8 25.63 -11.13 -20.75
CA LEU A 8 24.99 -11.95 -19.69
C LEU A 8 25.32 -13.44 -19.82
N ALA A 9 26.44 -13.80 -20.46
CA ALA A 9 26.90 -15.18 -20.62
C ALA A 9 28.22 -15.48 -19.87
N GLY A 10 28.71 -14.52 -19.09
CA GLY A 10 30.06 -14.59 -18.53
C GLY A 10 30.14 -13.88 -17.21
N LEU A 11 29.34 -14.30 -16.25
CA LEU A 11 29.57 -14.02 -14.85
C LEU A 11 28.65 -14.96 -14.07
N LEU A 12 29.14 -15.56 -12.98
CA LEU A 12 28.48 -15.62 -11.67
C LEU A 12 28.52 -16.98 -10.97
N LEU A 13 29.25 -16.95 -9.86
CA LEU A 13 29.32 -17.93 -8.80
C LEU A 13 28.44 -17.43 -7.64
N SER A 14 27.59 -18.33 -7.15
CA SER A 14 27.04 -18.47 -5.78
C SER A 14 26.24 -17.32 -5.12
N LEU A 15 25.01 -17.72 -4.71
CA LEU A 15 24.18 -17.35 -3.54
C LEU A 15 23.14 -16.19 -3.65
N GLN A 16 22.06 -16.34 -2.84
CA GLN A 16 20.62 -16.10 -3.09
C GLN A 16 20.05 -14.70 -2.69
N ALA A 17 18.81 -14.36 -3.14
CA ALA A 17 18.16 -13.04 -2.95
C ALA A 17 16.61 -12.98 -3.19
N HIS A 18 15.84 -12.11 -2.48
CA HIS A 18 14.34 -11.98 -2.43
C HIS A 18 13.71 -10.74 -3.10
N ALA A 19 12.40 -10.76 -3.43
CA ALA A 19 11.62 -9.56 -3.86
C ALA A 19 10.09 -9.64 -3.61
N ALA A 20 9.30 -8.69 -4.16
CA ALA A 20 7.98 -8.24 -3.68
C ALA A 20 6.70 -8.87 -4.30
N SER A 21 6.63 -9.16 -5.60
CA SER A 21 5.43 -9.76 -6.24
C SER A 21 5.74 -10.25 -7.67
N SER A 22 5.01 -11.25 -8.15
CA SER A 22 5.00 -11.66 -9.56
C SER A 22 3.65 -12.19 -10.02
N SER A 23 3.37 -11.94 -11.30
CA SER A 23 2.22 -12.51 -12.00
C SER A 23 2.67 -13.14 -13.31
N PHE A 24 2.09 -14.31 -13.62
CA PHE A 24 2.36 -15.02 -14.87
C PHE A 24 1.13 -15.01 -15.78
N SER A 25 1.37 -14.67 -17.04
CA SER A 25 0.39 -14.73 -18.12
C SER A 25 0.62 -15.99 -18.94
N SER A 26 -0.28 -16.97 -18.85
CA SER A 26 -0.24 -18.18 -19.69
C SER A 26 -0.36 -17.86 -21.19
N ALA A 27 -1.13 -16.82 -21.53
CA ALA A 27 -1.36 -16.37 -22.90
C ALA A 27 -0.13 -15.75 -23.57
N THR A 28 0.62 -14.91 -22.85
CA THR A 28 1.82 -14.23 -23.39
C THR A 28 3.13 -14.89 -22.96
N ARG A 29 3.05 -15.86 -22.04
CA ARG A 29 4.16 -16.49 -21.31
C ARG A 29 5.06 -15.48 -20.61
N GLU A 30 4.49 -14.37 -20.15
CA GLU A 30 5.23 -13.30 -19.50
C GLU A 30 5.08 -13.39 -17.98
N LEU A 31 6.20 -13.20 -17.29
CA LEU A 31 6.32 -13.10 -15.86
C LEU A 31 6.80 -11.68 -15.54
N THR A 32 5.97 -10.91 -14.86
CA THR A 32 6.33 -9.56 -14.38
C THR A 32 6.84 -9.68 -12.96
N ILE A 33 8.03 -9.13 -12.70
CA ILE A 33 8.67 -9.18 -11.39
C ILE A 33 9.04 -7.77 -10.97
N THR A 34 8.53 -7.35 -9.81
CA THR A 34 8.72 -5.99 -9.30
C THR A 34 10.18 -5.67 -9.01
N GLU A 35 10.93 -6.63 -8.49
CA GLU A 35 12.38 -6.55 -8.35
C GLU A 35 12.95 -7.97 -8.44
N ILE A 36 14.11 -8.18 -9.03
CA ILE A 36 14.78 -9.48 -9.07
C ILE A 36 16.27 -9.28 -8.82
N GLY A 37 16.81 -10.06 -7.88
CA GLY A 37 18.24 -10.24 -7.71
C GLY A 37 18.74 -11.37 -8.59
N LEU A 38 19.88 -11.18 -9.25
CA LEU A 38 20.61 -12.27 -9.89
C LEU A 38 21.57 -12.87 -8.86
N ALA A 39 21.51 -14.19 -8.68
CA ALA A 39 22.38 -14.88 -7.72
C ALA A 39 23.86 -14.55 -8.00
N GLY A 40 24.58 -14.09 -6.98
CA GLY A 40 26.00 -13.69 -7.05
C GLY A 40 26.29 -12.28 -7.57
N LEU A 41 25.28 -11.48 -7.95
CA LEU A 41 25.46 -10.07 -8.33
C LEU A 41 25.01 -9.13 -7.20
N PRO A 42 25.70 -7.99 -7.00
CA PRO A 42 25.22 -6.94 -6.09
C PRO A 42 24.02 -6.17 -6.67
N ASP A 43 23.85 -6.22 -7.99
CA ASP A 43 22.85 -5.44 -8.71
C ASP A 43 21.48 -6.11 -8.68
N ARG A 44 20.46 -5.29 -8.47
CA ARG A 44 19.07 -5.68 -8.59
C ARG A 44 18.42 -4.98 -9.75
N TYR A 45 17.58 -5.73 -10.43
CA TYR A 45 16.83 -5.26 -11.57
C TYR A 45 15.39 -5.05 -11.13
N ARG A 46 14.86 -3.87 -11.40
CA ARG A 46 13.47 -3.55 -11.11
C ARG A 46 12.62 -3.78 -12.34
N ASP A 47 11.33 -4.01 -12.12
CA ASP A 47 10.31 -3.94 -13.16
C ASP A 47 10.64 -4.89 -14.33
N VAL A 48 11.11 -6.09 -13.98
CA VAL A 48 11.63 -7.04 -14.93
C VAL A 48 10.47 -7.82 -15.51
N VAL A 49 10.26 -7.67 -16.82
CA VAL A 49 9.33 -8.52 -17.56
C VAL A 49 10.14 -9.58 -18.27
N LEU A 50 9.94 -10.82 -17.84
CA LEU A 50 10.56 -12.00 -18.44
C LEU A 50 9.54 -12.72 -19.30
N ARG A 51 9.93 -13.15 -20.49
CA ARG A 51 9.16 -14.13 -21.27
C ARG A 51 9.74 -15.51 -21.06
N ILE A 52 8.94 -16.43 -20.53
CA ILE A 52 9.30 -17.82 -20.37
C ILE A 52 9.17 -18.53 -21.72
N LEU A 53 10.30 -18.98 -22.24
CA LEU A 53 10.42 -19.73 -23.49
C LEU A 53 10.23 -21.24 -23.27
N GLY A 54 10.62 -21.74 -22.09
CA GLY A 54 10.45 -23.13 -21.66
C GLY A 54 10.96 -23.36 -20.23
N PHE A 55 10.69 -24.53 -19.66
CA PHE A 55 11.20 -24.99 -18.37
C PHE A 55 11.23 -26.53 -18.33
N SER A 56 12.02 -27.13 -17.43
CA SER A 56 12.10 -28.57 -17.26
C SER A 56 11.16 -29.11 -16.18
N ALA A 57 10.95 -28.37 -15.09
CA ALA A 57 10.06 -28.78 -14.01
C ALA A 57 9.49 -27.57 -13.25
N VAL A 58 8.35 -27.76 -12.58
CA VAL A 58 7.73 -26.80 -11.67
C VAL A 58 7.38 -27.51 -10.38
N HIS A 59 7.78 -26.93 -9.25
CA HIS A 59 7.45 -27.36 -7.90
C HIS A 59 6.68 -26.25 -7.20
N VAL A 60 5.65 -26.60 -6.43
CA VAL A 60 4.87 -25.69 -5.58
C VAL A 60 5.08 -26.06 -4.12
N ASN A 61 4.88 -25.11 -3.20
CA ASN A 61 5.15 -25.26 -1.77
C ASN A 61 6.61 -25.64 -1.46
N ASP A 62 7.55 -25.21 -2.29
CA ASP A 62 8.97 -25.39 -2.04
C ASP A 62 9.41 -24.41 -0.94
N PRO A 63 9.87 -24.91 0.22
CA PRO A 63 10.26 -24.06 1.34
C PRO A 63 11.51 -23.21 1.04
N ARG A 64 12.23 -23.48 -0.06
CA ARG A 64 13.38 -22.67 -0.51
C ARG A 64 12.95 -21.52 -1.42
N ALA A 65 11.73 -21.58 -1.98
CA ALA A 65 11.19 -20.52 -2.81
C ALA A 65 10.53 -19.44 -1.95
N THR A 66 11.24 -18.91 -0.96
CA THR A 66 10.78 -17.79 -0.12
C THR A 66 11.10 -16.43 -0.76
N THR A 67 11.78 -16.45 -1.92
CA THR A 67 12.53 -15.32 -2.50
C THR A 67 12.35 -15.31 -4.03
N TYR A 68 12.28 -14.13 -4.68
CA TYR A 68 12.40 -14.06 -6.13
C TYR A 68 13.89 -14.08 -6.51
N SER A 69 14.39 -15.25 -6.90
CA SER A 69 15.75 -15.41 -7.38
C SER A 69 15.80 -16.20 -8.67
N PHE A 70 16.80 -15.90 -9.49
CA PHE A 70 17.16 -16.74 -10.62
C PHE A 70 18.61 -17.20 -10.47
N ASP A 71 18.79 -18.51 -10.32
CA ASP A 71 20.08 -19.17 -10.40
C ASP A 71 20.41 -19.43 -11.87
N THR A 72 21.34 -18.65 -12.40
CA THR A 72 21.78 -18.74 -13.80
C THR A 72 22.57 -20.02 -14.09
N ALA A 73 23.19 -20.64 -13.08
CA ALA A 73 23.99 -21.85 -13.24
C ALA A 73 23.09 -23.09 -13.41
N THR A 74 21.98 -23.13 -12.68
CA THR A 74 21.01 -24.24 -12.75
C THR A 74 19.78 -23.91 -13.59
N ALA A 75 19.66 -22.66 -14.05
CA ALA A 75 18.44 -22.10 -14.64
C ALA A 75 17.21 -22.27 -13.73
N THR A 76 17.41 -22.25 -12.42
CA THR A 76 16.34 -22.41 -11.43
C THR A 76 15.81 -21.04 -11.01
N MET A 77 14.50 -20.85 -11.15
CA MET A 77 13.79 -19.66 -10.71
C MET A 77 12.98 -19.98 -9.46
N HIS A 78 13.15 -19.20 -8.41
CA HIS A 78 12.34 -19.26 -7.19
C HIS A 78 11.38 -18.08 -7.16
N LEU A 79 10.13 -18.33 -6.76
CA LEU A 79 9.04 -17.35 -6.70
C LEU A 79 8.28 -17.57 -5.37
N PRO A 80 8.27 -16.61 -4.42
CA PRO A 80 7.51 -16.66 -3.17
C PRO A 80 6.03 -16.89 -3.39
N SER A 81 5.49 -16.21 -4.40
CA SER A 81 4.13 -16.37 -4.89
C SER A 81 4.16 -16.36 -6.41
N LEU A 82 3.32 -17.17 -7.03
CA LEU A 82 3.07 -17.12 -8.47
C LEU A 82 1.57 -17.24 -8.69
N LEU A 83 0.99 -16.32 -9.45
CA LEU A 83 -0.36 -16.48 -9.96
C LEU A 83 -0.35 -17.09 -11.36
N ILE A 84 -1.09 -18.18 -11.54
CA ILE A 84 -1.37 -18.79 -12.85
C ILE A 84 -2.89 -18.85 -12.99
N ASP A 85 -3.43 -18.19 -14.02
CA ASP A 85 -4.86 -18.22 -14.36
C ASP A 85 -5.79 -17.96 -13.15
N GLY A 86 -5.43 -16.97 -12.31
CA GLY A 86 -6.19 -16.57 -11.12
C GLY A 86 -6.01 -17.44 -9.88
N GLN A 87 -5.23 -18.53 -9.96
CA GLN A 87 -4.86 -19.33 -8.79
C GLN A 87 -3.50 -18.89 -8.24
N ALA A 88 -3.47 -18.61 -6.94
CA ALA A 88 -2.25 -18.29 -6.22
C ALA A 88 -1.53 -19.56 -5.76
N PHE A 89 -0.25 -19.66 -6.10
CA PHE A 89 0.66 -20.71 -5.64
C PHE A 89 1.73 -20.07 -4.76
N THR A 90 2.02 -20.69 -3.62
CA THR A 90 3.08 -20.25 -2.71
C THR A 90 4.33 -21.12 -2.86
N GLY A 91 5.51 -20.51 -2.76
CA GLY A 91 6.78 -21.23 -2.84
C GLY A 91 6.97 -21.98 -4.15
N VAL A 92 6.93 -21.29 -5.28
CA VAL A 92 7.09 -21.91 -6.60
C VAL A 92 8.56 -21.94 -7.01
N ARG A 93 9.06 -23.12 -7.39
CA ARG A 93 10.40 -23.31 -7.95
C ARG A 93 10.29 -23.89 -9.37
N VAL A 94 10.84 -23.18 -10.35
CA VAL A 94 10.85 -23.57 -11.77
C VAL A 94 12.28 -23.93 -12.16
N GLU A 95 12.51 -25.18 -12.55
CA GLU A 95 13.84 -25.66 -12.94
C GLU A 95 14.03 -25.59 -14.47
N GLY A 96 15.28 -25.42 -14.92
CA GLY A 96 15.61 -25.44 -16.35
C GLY A 96 14.96 -24.32 -17.17
N THR A 97 14.69 -23.18 -16.54
CA THR A 97 13.92 -22.08 -17.14
C THR A 97 14.71 -21.39 -18.24
N GLN A 98 14.16 -21.39 -19.46
CA GLN A 98 14.65 -20.61 -20.60
C GLN A 98 13.84 -19.33 -20.69
N MET A 99 14.50 -18.16 -20.67
CA MET A 99 13.83 -16.87 -20.61
C MET A 99 14.43 -15.83 -21.55
N ALA A 100 13.60 -14.92 -22.03
CA ALA A 100 14.02 -13.68 -22.67
C ALA A 100 13.61 -12.49 -21.79
N VAL A 101 14.55 -11.59 -21.52
CA VAL A 101 14.24 -10.33 -20.85
C VAL A 101 13.57 -9.40 -21.87
N LEU A 102 12.31 -9.03 -21.61
CA LEU A 102 11.56 -8.11 -22.47
C LEU A 102 11.81 -6.65 -22.06
N SER A 103 11.86 -6.39 -20.76
CA SER A 103 12.18 -5.07 -20.21
C SER A 103 12.78 -5.18 -18.82
N VAL A 104 13.59 -4.19 -18.46
CA VAL A 104 14.14 -3.98 -17.12
C VAL A 104 13.98 -2.50 -16.81
N GLY A 105 13.32 -2.18 -15.70
CA GLY A 105 13.25 -0.84 -15.14
C GLY A 105 14.63 -0.32 -14.72
N ALA A 106 14.78 0.98 -14.59
CA ALA A 106 16.06 1.58 -14.23
C ALA A 106 16.51 1.11 -12.83
N ALA A 107 17.72 0.55 -12.74
CA ALA A 107 18.39 0.31 -11.47
C ALA A 107 18.75 1.67 -10.84
N ALA A 108 18.21 1.96 -9.66
CA ALA A 108 18.73 3.04 -8.82
C ALA A 108 19.77 2.44 -7.87
N GLU A 109 21.03 2.81 -8.04
CA GLU A 109 22.05 2.50 -7.04
C GLU A 109 21.69 3.15 -5.69
N GLY A 110 21.91 2.42 -4.59
CA GLY A 110 22.34 3.04 -3.34
C GLY A 110 21.36 3.24 -2.20
N THR A 111 20.09 2.83 -2.26
CA THR A 111 19.23 2.81 -1.06
C THR A 111 18.24 1.64 -1.07
N ALA A 112 18.31 0.78 -0.05
CA ALA A 112 17.27 -0.17 0.26
C ALA A 112 15.93 0.59 0.40
N GLN A 113 14.84 0.04 -0.17
CA GLN A 113 13.50 0.61 0.03
C GLN A 113 13.15 0.61 1.52
N ALA A 114 11.98 1.14 1.88
CA ALA A 114 11.45 1.09 3.25
C ALA A 114 11.48 -0.33 3.83
N PHE A 115 11.13 -1.31 3.01
CA PHE A 115 11.22 -2.74 3.26
C PHE A 115 11.13 -3.47 1.92
N PRO A 116 11.53 -4.75 1.83
CA PRO A 116 11.31 -5.53 0.61
C PRO A 116 9.81 -5.66 0.36
N GLY A 117 9.32 -5.11 -0.75
CA GLY A 117 7.87 -4.94 -0.97
C GLY A 117 7.43 -3.51 -1.25
N ALA A 118 8.13 -2.55 -0.65
CA ALA A 118 7.77 -1.15 -0.74
C ALA A 118 7.89 -0.63 -2.19
N ALA A 119 6.83 0.03 -2.67
CA ALA A 119 6.71 0.55 -4.03
C ALA A 119 5.96 1.89 -4.01
N GLY A 120 5.97 2.63 -5.13
CA GLY A 120 5.35 3.96 -5.18
C GLY A 120 6.20 5.09 -4.57
N PHE A 121 5.60 6.27 -4.40
CA PHE A 121 6.32 7.50 -4.05
C PHE A 121 6.92 7.53 -2.64
N GLY A 122 6.34 6.78 -1.70
CA GLY A 122 6.79 6.65 -0.31
C GLY A 122 7.81 5.53 -0.08
N ALA A 123 8.13 4.74 -1.11
CA ALA A 123 8.96 3.54 -0.99
C ALA A 123 10.40 3.78 -0.51
N GLN A 124 10.87 5.03 -0.54
CA GLN A 124 12.21 5.42 -0.13
C GLN A 124 12.27 5.93 1.33
N ALA A 125 11.16 5.92 2.07
CA ALA A 125 11.19 6.19 3.50
C ALA A 125 12.10 5.17 4.18
N THR A 126 13.07 5.62 4.98
CA THR A 126 13.94 4.74 5.79
C THR A 126 13.38 4.49 7.18
N GLY A 127 12.40 5.30 7.62
CA GLY A 127 11.81 5.21 8.95
C GLY A 127 12.89 5.23 10.04
N GLY A 128 12.90 4.21 10.89
CA GLY A 128 13.82 4.05 12.01
C GLY A 128 15.16 3.37 11.70
N ARG A 129 15.48 3.07 10.44
CA ARG A 129 16.68 2.31 10.03
C ARG A 129 17.96 2.82 10.68
N GLY A 130 18.76 1.89 11.22
CA GLY A 130 20.03 2.21 11.89
C GLY A 130 19.88 2.91 13.25
N GLY A 131 18.64 3.08 13.72
CA GLY A 131 18.30 3.80 14.94
C GLY A 131 18.28 2.93 16.20
N ARG A 132 17.57 3.45 17.20
CA ARG A 132 17.26 2.72 18.43
C ARG A 132 16.00 1.87 18.28
N VAL A 133 15.88 0.83 19.08
CA VAL A 133 14.64 0.08 19.23
C VAL A 133 13.92 0.55 20.49
N ILE A 134 12.60 0.73 20.39
CA ILE A 134 11.75 1.10 21.52
C ILE A 134 10.59 0.11 21.60
N THR A 135 10.55 -0.65 22.69
CA THR A 135 9.52 -1.66 22.91
C THR A 135 8.33 -1.07 23.67
N VAL A 136 7.15 -1.16 23.06
CA VAL A 136 5.86 -0.87 23.71
C VAL A 136 5.51 -2.04 24.62
N THR A 137 5.32 -1.78 25.91
CA THR A 137 5.13 -2.78 26.97
C THR A 137 3.80 -2.67 27.68
N ASN A 138 2.98 -1.66 27.36
CA ASN A 138 1.62 -1.52 27.88
C ASN A 138 0.69 -0.86 26.84
N LEU A 139 -0.61 -0.95 27.10
CA LEU A 139 -1.67 -0.39 26.24
C LEU A 139 -2.18 0.98 26.73
N ASN A 140 -1.46 1.62 27.66
CA ASN A 140 -1.87 2.93 28.18
C ASN A 140 -1.82 3.98 27.06
N ALA A 141 -2.69 4.99 27.16
CA ALA A 141 -2.74 6.08 26.20
C ALA A 141 -1.42 6.87 26.11
N ASN A 142 -0.71 7.01 27.23
CA ASN A 142 0.56 7.74 27.34
C ASN A 142 1.41 7.24 28.52
N GLY A 143 2.59 7.85 28.69
CA GLY A 143 3.54 7.54 29.76
C GLY A 143 4.51 6.39 29.43
N PRO A 144 5.46 6.10 30.32
CA PRO A 144 6.51 5.12 30.07
C PRO A 144 5.97 3.76 29.58
N GLY A 145 6.57 3.22 28.52
CA GLY A 145 6.19 1.94 27.91
C GLY A 145 4.97 1.97 26.98
N SER A 146 4.30 3.11 26.82
CA SER A 146 3.20 3.28 25.87
C SER A 146 3.69 3.56 24.43
N LEU A 147 2.81 3.35 23.44
CA LEU A 147 3.07 3.75 22.06
C LEU A 147 3.31 5.26 21.94
N GLN A 148 2.48 6.09 22.57
CA GLN A 148 2.64 7.54 22.48
C GLN A 148 4.01 8.00 23.00
N ALA A 149 4.47 7.46 24.14
CA ALA A 149 5.81 7.78 24.64
C ALA A 149 6.92 7.38 23.66
N ALA A 150 6.80 6.26 22.96
CA ALA A 150 7.75 5.86 21.92
C ALA A 150 7.73 6.79 20.70
N LEU A 151 6.57 7.36 20.36
CA LEU A 151 6.44 8.31 19.24
C LEU A 151 6.91 9.73 19.59
N ASP A 152 6.83 10.11 20.86
CA ASP A 152 7.31 11.41 21.37
C ASP A 152 8.85 11.51 21.45
N GLU A 153 9.54 10.38 21.35
CA GLU A 153 10.98 10.28 21.28
C GLU A 153 11.56 10.83 19.97
N GLN A 154 12.80 11.34 19.99
CA GLN A 154 13.45 11.98 18.84
C GLN A 154 14.46 11.09 18.11
N GLY A 155 14.71 11.39 16.84
CA GLY A 155 15.71 10.67 16.03
C GLY A 155 15.26 9.28 15.57
N PRO A 156 16.09 8.61 14.74
CA PRO A 156 15.78 7.32 14.14
C PRO A 156 15.42 6.27 15.19
N ARG A 157 14.21 5.72 15.08
CA ARG A 157 13.73 4.68 16.00
C ARG A 157 12.76 3.70 15.35
N THR A 158 12.88 2.43 15.73
CA THR A 158 11.93 1.39 15.37
C THR A 158 11.12 1.01 16.61
N VAL A 159 9.80 1.18 16.52
CA VAL A 159 8.85 0.84 17.57
C VAL A 159 8.36 -0.58 17.36
N VAL A 160 8.62 -1.45 18.33
CA VAL A 160 8.20 -2.85 18.38
C VAL A 160 7.25 -3.07 19.57
N PHE A 161 6.49 -4.17 19.57
CA PHE A 161 5.41 -4.40 20.55
C PHE A 161 5.61 -5.70 21.31
N ALA A 162 5.73 -5.61 22.63
CA ALA A 162 5.67 -6.76 23.54
C ALA A 162 4.24 -7.06 24.05
N VAL A 163 3.26 -6.26 23.61
CA VAL A 163 1.84 -6.37 24.00
C VAL A 163 0.94 -6.52 22.78
N SER A 164 -0.27 -7.04 23.02
CA SER A 164 -1.33 -7.18 22.02
C SER A 164 -2.62 -6.61 22.59
N GLY A 165 -3.44 -5.97 21.77
CA GLY A 165 -4.74 -5.46 22.20
C GLY A 165 -5.08 -4.10 21.62
N LEU A 166 -5.99 -3.41 22.30
CA LEU A 166 -6.47 -2.08 21.95
C LEU A 166 -5.75 -1.03 22.81
N ILE A 167 -5.15 -0.04 22.15
CA ILE A 167 -4.78 1.23 22.75
C ILE A 167 -5.96 2.17 22.53
N ASP A 168 -6.71 2.42 23.60
CA ASP A 168 -7.96 3.16 23.58
C ASP A 168 -7.71 4.69 23.60
N ALA A 169 -7.00 5.19 22.58
CA ALA A 169 -6.63 6.59 22.46
C ALA A 169 -6.26 7.00 21.02
N ALA A 170 -6.34 8.31 20.73
CA ALA A 170 -5.72 8.93 19.59
C ALA A 170 -4.18 8.92 19.69
N ILE A 171 -3.53 8.46 18.63
CA ILE A 171 -2.07 8.41 18.54
C ILE A 171 -1.55 9.57 17.68
N HIS A 172 -0.62 10.33 18.23
CA HIS A 172 -0.04 11.51 17.59
C HIS A 172 1.36 11.20 17.09
N LEU A 173 1.55 11.23 15.78
CA LEU A 173 2.85 11.09 15.14
C LEU A 173 3.39 12.45 14.70
N THR A 174 3.98 13.20 15.62
CA THR A 174 4.50 14.56 15.32
C THR A 174 6.00 14.58 14.99
N ARG A 175 6.69 13.44 15.14
CA ARG A 175 8.15 13.30 14.97
C ARG A 175 8.50 12.18 14.02
N GLY A 176 9.19 12.54 12.95
CA GLY A 176 9.68 11.66 11.89
C GLY A 176 10.78 10.67 12.29
N ASP A 177 11.39 10.04 11.29
CA ASP A 177 12.43 9.01 11.42
C ASP A 177 11.98 7.83 12.29
N VAL A 178 10.82 7.26 11.96
CA VAL A 178 10.21 6.19 12.75
C VAL A 178 9.63 5.06 11.91
N THR A 179 9.87 3.84 12.35
CA THR A 179 9.16 2.64 11.88
C THR A 179 8.24 2.15 12.98
N ILE A 180 6.95 2.01 12.71
CA ILE A 180 5.96 1.42 13.62
C ILE A 180 5.66 0.01 13.11
N ALA A 181 6.26 -1.00 13.75
CA ALA A 181 6.24 -2.39 13.31
C ALA A 181 5.16 -3.22 14.03
N GLY A 182 3.88 -2.99 13.70
CA GLY A 182 2.72 -3.62 14.38
C GLY A 182 2.70 -5.15 14.34
N HIS A 183 3.35 -5.78 13.37
CA HIS A 183 3.44 -7.24 13.21
C HIS A 183 4.30 -7.93 14.29
N THR A 184 5.11 -7.15 15.02
CA THR A 184 5.83 -7.65 16.21
C THR A 184 4.90 -7.94 17.38
N SER A 185 3.71 -7.30 17.40
CA SER A 185 2.69 -7.60 18.40
C SER A 185 2.24 -9.06 18.29
N PRO A 186 2.32 -9.87 19.37
CA PRO A 186 2.05 -11.31 19.31
C PRO A 186 0.66 -11.70 18.76
N GLY A 187 -0.36 -10.92 19.10
CA GLY A 187 -1.77 -11.07 18.70
C GLY A 187 -2.31 -9.89 17.90
N GLY A 188 -1.43 -8.97 17.49
CA GLY A 188 -1.78 -7.74 16.78
C GLY A 188 -2.16 -6.58 17.71
N ILE A 189 -1.92 -5.37 17.22
CA ILE A 189 -2.20 -4.11 17.90
C ILE A 189 -3.30 -3.32 17.18
N THR A 190 -4.21 -2.77 17.96
CA THR A 190 -5.30 -1.90 17.50
C THR A 190 -5.20 -0.54 18.19
N ILE A 191 -5.42 0.54 17.46
CA ILE A 191 -5.49 1.91 17.97
C ILE A 191 -6.81 2.56 17.55
N ARG A 192 -7.24 3.63 18.22
CA ARG A 192 -8.47 4.34 17.82
C ARG A 192 -8.28 5.20 16.58
N GLN A 193 -7.21 5.97 16.57
CA GLN A 193 -6.93 6.95 15.52
C GLN A 193 -5.42 7.17 15.44
N LEU A 194 -4.92 7.49 14.25
CA LEU A 194 -3.57 7.98 14.07
C LEU A 194 -3.62 9.27 13.27
N HIS A 195 -3.05 10.34 13.81
CA HIS A 195 -2.83 11.57 13.07
C HIS A 195 -1.43 12.10 13.26
N THR A 196 -0.91 12.78 12.25
CA THR A 196 0.46 13.32 12.30
C THR A 196 0.54 14.65 13.02
N THR A 197 -0.12 15.70 12.51
CA THR A 197 -0.20 17.00 13.17
C THR A 197 -1.36 17.83 12.64
N GLU A 198 -2.08 18.50 13.55
CA GLU A 198 -3.09 19.50 13.20
C GLU A 198 -2.53 20.93 13.18
N GLU A 199 -1.26 21.12 13.53
CA GLU A 199 -0.69 22.46 13.73
C GLU A 199 0.18 22.91 12.55
N PRO A 200 -0.10 24.09 11.96
CA PRO A 200 -1.28 24.94 12.16
C PRO A 200 -2.54 24.40 11.45
N TYR A 201 -3.72 24.62 12.03
CA TYR A 201 -4.99 24.34 11.35
C TYR A 201 -5.34 25.52 10.47
N CYS A 202 -5.26 25.35 9.16
CA CYS A 202 -5.38 26.46 8.21
C CYS A 202 -5.93 26.05 6.86
N ASP A 203 -7.11 25.43 6.89
CA ASP A 203 -7.84 25.07 5.69
C ASP A 203 -8.07 26.32 4.84
N HIS A 204 -7.71 26.23 3.56
CA HIS A 204 -7.89 27.25 2.53
C HIS A 204 -7.06 28.55 2.69
N ASP A 205 -6.32 28.73 3.79
CA ASP A 205 -5.53 29.95 4.01
C ASP A 205 -4.18 29.90 3.27
N VAL A 206 -4.07 30.74 2.25
CA VAL A 206 -2.86 30.89 1.44
C VAL A 206 -1.67 31.48 2.22
N ALA A 207 -1.95 32.27 3.26
CA ALA A 207 -0.94 32.94 4.09
C ALA A 207 -0.43 32.04 5.23
N CYS A 208 -1.01 30.85 5.39
CA CYS A 208 -0.62 29.92 6.44
C CYS A 208 0.84 29.48 6.29
N ALA A 209 1.68 29.91 7.23
CA ALA A 209 3.07 29.49 7.30
C ALA A 209 3.16 28.05 7.81
N ALA A 210 3.97 27.25 7.13
CA ALA A 210 4.36 25.92 7.55
C ALA A 210 4.81 25.84 9.02
N GLY A 211 4.09 25.07 9.84
CA GLY A 211 4.61 24.66 11.15
C GLY A 211 5.91 23.86 11.03
N SER A 212 6.75 23.91 12.06
CA SER A 212 8.03 23.18 12.12
C SER A 212 7.88 21.70 12.46
N ARG A 213 6.69 21.26 12.93
CA ARG A 213 6.39 19.87 13.27
C ARG A 213 5.80 19.18 12.05
N LYS A 214 6.60 18.36 11.37
CA LYS A 214 6.17 17.52 10.26
C LYS A 214 6.62 16.09 10.53
N ALA A 215 5.70 15.14 10.47
CA ALA A 215 6.07 13.73 10.38
C ALA A 215 6.73 13.52 9.02
N ASP A 216 8.06 13.41 9.03
CA ASP A 216 8.85 13.15 7.84
C ASP A 216 9.56 11.81 7.98
N ASN A 217 9.67 11.04 6.90
CA ASN A 217 10.40 9.78 6.88
C ASN A 217 9.86 8.76 7.91
N TRP A 218 8.70 8.16 7.62
CA TRP A 218 8.12 7.16 8.51
C TRP A 218 7.43 6.00 7.80
N ILE A 219 7.36 4.89 8.52
CA ILE A 219 6.84 3.61 8.06
C ILE A 219 5.80 3.12 9.08
N LEU A 220 4.62 2.71 8.64
CA LEU A 220 3.60 2.07 9.47
C LEU A 220 3.18 0.75 8.83
N ARG A 221 3.30 -0.35 9.59
CA ARG A 221 2.91 -1.68 9.10
C ARG A 221 2.10 -2.48 10.10
N HIS A 222 1.10 -3.23 9.62
CA HIS A 222 0.35 -4.21 10.42
C HIS A 222 -0.32 -3.66 11.69
N VAL A 223 -0.84 -2.43 11.62
CA VAL A 223 -1.64 -1.82 12.68
C VAL A 223 -3.12 -1.80 12.26
N ARG A 224 -4.02 -2.07 13.21
CA ARG A 224 -5.46 -1.89 13.02
C ARG A 224 -5.87 -0.54 13.60
N ILE A 225 -6.68 0.21 12.87
CA ILE A 225 -7.23 1.50 13.28
C ILE A 225 -8.75 1.39 13.31
N ARG A 226 -9.31 1.60 14.50
CA ARG A 226 -10.72 1.34 14.81
C ARG A 226 -11.32 2.50 15.61
N PRO A 227 -11.76 3.55 14.93
CA PRO A 227 -12.42 4.67 15.59
C PRO A 227 -13.70 4.21 16.31
N ASP A 228 -14.14 4.98 17.29
CA ASP A 228 -15.25 4.64 18.19
C ASP A 228 -16.34 5.71 18.26
N GLY A 229 -16.29 6.69 17.35
CA GLY A 229 -17.19 7.84 17.28
C GLY A 229 -16.84 8.99 18.24
N GLN A 230 -15.94 8.79 19.21
CA GLN A 230 -15.24 9.91 19.86
C GLN A 230 -14.00 10.32 19.06
N HIS A 231 -13.39 9.32 18.41
CA HIS A 231 -12.41 9.47 17.36
C HIS A 231 -13.16 9.33 16.04
N ASP A 232 -13.10 10.35 15.21
CA ASP A 232 -13.86 10.47 13.97
C ASP A 232 -13.19 9.73 12.82
N ASP A 233 -11.92 10.08 12.56
CA ASP A 233 -11.14 9.55 11.47
C ASP A 233 -10.35 8.31 11.88
N GLY A 234 -10.05 7.47 10.89
CA GLY A 234 -9.03 6.45 11.03
C GLY A 234 -7.62 7.05 11.01
N LEU A 235 -7.16 7.40 9.81
CA LEU A 235 -5.80 7.83 9.54
C LEU A 235 -5.77 9.23 8.94
N ARG A 236 -5.25 10.22 9.67
CA ARG A 236 -5.15 11.60 9.19
C ARG A 236 -3.71 12.02 8.96
N LEU A 237 -3.36 12.21 7.69
CA LEU A 237 -2.01 12.52 7.21
C LEU A 237 -1.92 14.00 6.82
N ARG A 238 -1.67 14.85 7.82
CA ARG A 238 -1.46 16.29 7.61
C ARG A 238 0.02 16.64 7.65
N TYR A 239 0.45 17.48 6.70
CA TYR A 239 1.83 17.98 6.58
C TYR A 239 2.92 16.90 6.45
N THR A 240 2.52 15.67 6.14
CA THR A 240 3.42 14.51 6.13
C THR A 240 4.35 14.52 4.93
N ARG A 241 5.59 14.08 5.14
CA ARG A 241 6.61 13.91 4.11
C ARG A 241 7.15 12.50 4.13
N ARG A 242 7.36 11.88 2.96
CA ARG A 242 8.07 10.60 2.81
C ARG A 242 7.53 9.53 3.77
N ALA A 243 6.37 8.97 3.44
CA ALA A 243 5.71 7.99 4.29
C ALA A 243 5.21 6.79 3.50
N ILE A 244 5.30 5.60 4.12
CA ILE A 244 4.66 4.40 3.60
C ILE A 244 3.81 3.72 4.68
N ILE A 245 2.57 3.45 4.30
CA ILE A 245 1.57 2.76 5.10
C ILE A 245 1.26 1.47 4.35
N ASP A 246 1.58 0.33 4.96
CA ASP A 246 1.51 -0.99 4.33
C ASP A 246 0.84 -2.01 5.26
N GLN A 247 -0.07 -2.82 4.74
CA GLN A 247 -0.78 -3.83 5.53
C GLN A 247 -1.44 -3.23 6.79
N VAL A 248 -2.11 -2.09 6.65
CA VAL A 248 -2.91 -1.50 7.72
C VAL A 248 -4.38 -1.85 7.49
N SER A 249 -5.16 -1.99 8.56
CA SER A 249 -6.61 -2.14 8.47
C SER A 249 -7.30 -0.98 9.14
N ILE A 250 -8.20 -0.32 8.43
CA ILE A 250 -8.96 0.84 8.92
C ILE A 250 -10.43 0.53 8.77
N GLY A 251 -11.21 0.75 9.83
CA GLY A 251 -12.66 0.68 9.71
C GLY A 251 -13.43 1.08 10.95
N GLY A 252 -14.67 1.49 10.75
CA GLY A 252 -15.51 2.09 11.80
C GLY A 252 -15.33 3.60 11.97
N ALA A 253 -14.68 4.29 11.03
CA ALA A 253 -14.60 5.75 11.04
C ALA A 253 -15.99 6.38 10.89
N THR A 254 -16.25 7.46 11.63
CA THR A 254 -17.51 8.22 11.52
C THR A 254 -17.41 9.43 10.60
N ASP A 255 -16.19 9.87 10.29
CA ASP A 255 -15.92 10.79 9.18
C ASP A 255 -14.99 10.07 8.18
N GLU A 256 -13.72 10.46 8.01
CA GLU A 256 -12.81 9.85 7.03
C GLU A 256 -12.08 8.60 7.53
N ALA A 257 -12.09 7.53 6.75
CA ALA A 257 -11.19 6.40 6.97
C ALA A 257 -9.73 6.85 6.78
N VAL A 258 -9.47 7.65 5.74
CA VAL A 258 -8.16 8.29 5.53
C VAL A 258 -8.34 9.73 5.05
N GLU A 259 -7.66 10.68 5.69
CA GLU A 259 -7.42 12.02 5.16
C GLU A 259 -5.94 12.18 4.77
N ILE A 260 -5.67 12.79 3.63
CA ILE A 260 -4.32 13.18 3.20
C ILE A 260 -4.33 14.65 2.79
N SER A 261 -3.60 15.47 3.55
CA SER A 261 -3.61 16.91 3.39
C SER A 261 -2.24 17.54 3.56
N TYR A 262 -1.92 18.52 2.72
CA TYR A 262 -0.62 19.20 2.69
C TYR A 262 0.58 18.24 2.58
N ALA A 263 0.38 16.99 2.13
CA ALA A 263 1.37 15.92 2.17
C ALA A 263 2.18 15.79 0.85
N GLN A 264 3.28 15.05 0.86
CA GLN A 264 3.92 14.59 -0.39
C GLN A 264 4.78 13.35 -0.13
N ASP A 265 5.03 12.60 -1.20
CA ASP A 265 5.82 11.36 -1.16
C ASP A 265 5.17 10.30 -0.26
N ILE A 266 3.90 10.00 -0.53
CA ILE A 266 3.11 9.08 0.29
C ILE A 266 2.79 7.82 -0.50
N THR A 267 2.86 6.67 0.16
CA THR A 267 2.32 5.41 -0.34
C THR A 267 1.36 4.79 0.67
N LEU A 268 0.15 4.48 0.21
CA LEU A 268 -0.76 3.53 0.84
C LEU A 268 -0.76 2.26 -0.01
N GLN A 269 -0.26 1.16 0.55
CA GLN A 269 -0.26 -0.13 -0.12
C GLN A 269 -0.83 -1.25 0.74
N ASN A 270 -1.39 -2.28 0.09
CA ASN A 270 -1.91 -3.48 0.75
C ASN A 270 -2.81 -3.16 1.97
N THR A 271 -3.53 -2.05 1.97
CA THR A 271 -4.30 -1.57 3.13
C THR A 271 -5.77 -1.91 2.94
N LEU A 272 -6.43 -2.38 4.00
CA LEU A 272 -7.87 -2.56 4.04
C LEU A 272 -8.51 -1.28 4.61
N ILE A 273 -9.42 -0.68 3.83
CA ILE A 273 -10.17 0.53 4.15
C ILE A 273 -11.63 0.15 4.08
N ALA A 274 -12.33 0.08 5.21
CA ALA A 274 -13.63 -0.55 5.24
C ALA A 274 -14.64 0.07 6.20
N GLU A 275 -15.92 -0.01 5.84
CA GLU A 275 -17.07 0.32 6.68
C GLU A 275 -16.91 1.64 7.46
N THR A 276 -17.06 2.76 6.76
CA THR A 276 -17.36 4.03 7.43
C THR A 276 -18.82 4.07 7.84
N VAL A 277 -19.09 4.60 9.04
CA VAL A 277 -20.37 4.44 9.71
C VAL A 277 -20.96 5.79 10.12
N GLY A 278 -22.28 5.83 10.28
CA GLY A 278 -22.97 7.05 10.70
C GLY A 278 -23.24 8.04 9.56
N ASP A 279 -23.55 9.27 9.93
CA ASP A 279 -24.20 10.25 9.04
C ASP A 279 -23.27 10.85 7.97
N HIS A 280 -21.94 10.81 8.17
CA HIS A 280 -20.95 11.25 7.18
C HIS A 280 -20.36 10.11 6.36
N ALA A 281 -20.91 8.88 6.44
CA ALA A 281 -20.35 7.73 5.74
C ALA A 281 -20.27 7.93 4.20
N ASP A 282 -21.15 8.74 3.60
CA ASP A 282 -21.13 9.13 2.19
C ASP A 282 -19.90 9.98 1.81
N ARG A 283 -19.18 10.50 2.80
CA ARG A 283 -17.91 11.21 2.69
C ARG A 283 -16.76 10.45 3.33
N GLY A 284 -16.99 9.25 3.84
CA GLY A 284 -16.06 8.64 4.78
C GLY A 284 -14.89 7.86 4.19
N GLY A 285 -14.72 7.74 2.86
CA GLY A 285 -13.61 6.97 2.29
C GLY A 285 -12.23 7.59 2.49
N VAL A 286 -11.59 7.94 1.37
CA VAL A 286 -10.26 8.56 1.36
C VAL A 286 -10.37 9.97 0.82
N LEU A 287 -10.23 10.97 1.69
CA LEU A 287 -10.16 12.39 1.32
C LEU A 287 -8.71 12.77 1.02
N VAL A 288 -8.45 13.24 -0.20
CA VAL A 288 -7.19 13.89 -0.55
C VAL A 288 -7.50 15.34 -0.86
N ASN A 289 -7.24 16.22 0.10
CA ASN A 289 -7.63 17.62 0.00
C ASN A 289 -6.67 18.54 0.77
N TYR A 290 -6.83 19.85 0.60
CA TYR A 290 -6.04 20.90 1.22
C TYR A 290 -4.56 20.87 0.81
N SER A 291 -4.15 21.93 0.12
CA SER A 291 -2.76 22.09 -0.31
C SER A 291 -2.38 23.56 -0.30
N ASN A 292 -1.10 23.84 -0.16
CA ASN A 292 -0.54 25.17 -0.32
C ASN A 292 0.85 25.08 -0.99
N PRO A 293 0.91 24.90 -2.32
CA PRO A 293 2.16 24.87 -3.09
C PRO A 293 3.04 26.09 -2.86
N THR A 294 2.45 27.27 -2.65
CA THR A 294 3.23 28.50 -2.40
C THR A 294 4.04 28.47 -1.09
N GLN A 295 3.73 27.52 -0.21
CA GLN A 295 4.40 27.30 1.08
C GLN A 295 5.13 25.94 1.15
N GLY A 296 5.33 25.25 0.03
CA GLY A 296 5.96 23.92 -0.02
C GLY A 296 5.07 22.78 0.49
N TYR A 297 3.75 22.93 0.33
CA TYR A 297 2.74 21.93 0.65
C TYR A 297 1.90 21.54 -0.54
N GLU A 298 2.53 20.86 -1.49
CA GLU A 298 2.02 20.66 -2.83
C GLU A 298 0.81 19.72 -2.89
N LEU A 299 0.68 18.76 -1.96
CA LEU A 299 -0.26 17.63 -2.06
C LEU A 299 -0.07 16.88 -3.38
N THR A 300 1.09 16.23 -3.52
CA THR A 300 1.51 15.59 -4.77
C THR A 300 2.35 14.35 -4.49
N ARG A 301 2.57 13.53 -5.53
CA ARG A 301 3.37 12.29 -5.45
C ARG A 301 2.76 11.33 -4.43
N LEU A 302 1.50 10.96 -4.69
CA LEU A 302 0.76 9.97 -3.90
C LEU A 302 0.61 8.68 -4.68
N ALA A 303 0.87 7.54 -4.04
CA ALA A 303 0.61 6.22 -4.60
C ALA A 303 -0.37 5.46 -3.71
N LEU A 304 -1.54 5.16 -4.25
CA LEU A 304 -2.54 4.29 -3.62
C LEU A 304 -2.63 3.05 -4.49
N HIS A 305 -2.05 1.93 -4.01
CA HIS A 305 -2.06 0.70 -4.80
C HIS A 305 -2.26 -0.59 -3.99
N HIS A 306 -2.90 -1.59 -4.61
CA HIS A 306 -3.17 -2.89 -3.97
C HIS A 306 -3.98 -2.79 -2.68
N ASN A 307 -4.73 -1.69 -2.50
CA ASN A 307 -5.61 -1.51 -1.35
C ASN A 307 -6.96 -2.16 -1.62
N VAL A 308 -7.66 -2.49 -0.54
CA VAL A 308 -9.04 -2.97 -0.57
C VAL A 308 -9.93 -1.92 0.06
N PHE A 309 -10.85 -1.37 -0.72
CA PHE A 309 -11.95 -0.57 -0.21
C PHE A 309 -13.14 -1.49 -0.07
N ASN A 310 -13.69 -1.67 1.13
CA ASN A 310 -14.77 -2.64 1.36
C ASN A 310 -15.94 -1.98 2.07
N ARG A 311 -17.10 -1.89 1.40
CA ARG A 311 -18.33 -1.30 1.96
C ARG A 311 -18.17 0.19 2.36
N ILE A 312 -17.49 0.97 1.54
CA ILE A 312 -17.38 2.43 1.70
C ILE A 312 -18.50 3.12 0.90
N LEU A 313 -19.06 4.24 1.37
CA LEU A 313 -20.13 4.92 0.62
C LEU A 313 -19.63 5.98 -0.35
N GLY A 314 -18.56 6.72 -0.05
CA GLY A 314 -17.99 7.70 -0.97
C GLY A 314 -16.49 7.97 -0.76
N ARG A 315 -15.94 8.92 -1.53
CA ARG A 315 -14.51 9.28 -1.59
C ARG A 315 -13.58 8.10 -1.93
N TYR A 316 -13.52 7.74 -3.21
CA TYR A 316 -12.86 6.51 -3.71
C TYR A 316 -11.51 6.63 -4.47
N PRO A 317 -10.45 7.33 -4.04
CA PRO A 317 -10.46 8.53 -3.20
C PRO A 317 -11.27 9.66 -3.83
N GLU A 318 -11.56 10.70 -3.04
CA GLU A 318 -11.83 12.05 -3.56
C GLU A 318 -10.48 12.77 -3.71
N LEU A 319 -10.19 13.29 -4.90
CA LEU A 319 -9.01 14.08 -5.18
C LEU A 319 -9.42 15.53 -5.40
N SER A 320 -9.15 16.38 -4.42
CA SER A 320 -9.48 17.81 -4.41
C SER A 320 -8.31 18.64 -3.88
N ARG A 321 -8.32 19.94 -4.16
CA ARG A 321 -7.27 20.88 -3.74
C ARG A 321 -7.87 22.25 -3.42
N GLU A 322 -8.65 22.30 -2.35
CA GLU A 322 -9.42 23.48 -1.95
C GLU A 322 -8.56 24.59 -1.37
N SER A 323 -7.79 25.26 -2.22
CA SER A 323 -6.96 26.41 -1.86
C SER A 323 -6.63 27.22 -3.08
N ALA A 324 -6.78 28.55 -3.00
CA ALA A 324 -6.37 29.44 -4.09
C ALA A 324 -4.87 29.32 -4.40
N ALA A 325 -4.04 28.90 -3.46
CA ALA A 325 -2.61 28.64 -3.69
C ALA A 325 -2.36 27.43 -4.61
N ALA A 326 -3.34 26.55 -4.78
CA ALA A 326 -3.25 25.40 -5.69
C ALA A 326 -3.56 25.76 -7.15
N ALA A 327 -4.10 26.96 -7.41
CA ALA A 327 -4.46 27.41 -8.75
C ALA A 327 -3.31 27.21 -9.74
N GLY A 328 -3.59 26.52 -10.85
CA GLY A 328 -2.64 26.28 -11.92
C GLY A 328 -1.61 25.18 -11.65
N SER A 329 -1.64 24.52 -10.49
CA SER A 329 -0.64 23.52 -10.11
C SER A 329 -1.06 22.08 -10.46
N VAL A 330 -0.08 21.17 -10.50
CA VAL A 330 -0.24 19.78 -10.95
C VAL A 330 0.02 18.80 -9.80
N MET A 331 -0.87 17.83 -9.64
CA MET A 331 -0.73 16.70 -8.71
C MET A 331 -0.31 15.44 -9.46
N ASP A 332 0.73 14.76 -8.98
CA ASP A 332 1.16 13.45 -9.46
C ASP A 332 0.52 12.35 -8.62
N ILE A 333 -0.18 11.42 -9.25
CA ILE A 333 -0.88 10.33 -8.56
C ILE A 333 -0.80 9.00 -9.29
N GLU A 334 -0.41 7.96 -8.54
CA GLU A 334 -0.48 6.57 -8.95
C GLU A 334 -1.69 5.94 -8.24
N LEU A 335 -2.74 5.63 -8.99
CA LEU A 335 -3.98 5.04 -8.47
C LEU A 335 -4.25 3.73 -9.19
N SER A 336 -3.70 2.64 -8.66
CA SER A 336 -3.56 1.42 -9.44
C SER A 336 -3.70 0.14 -8.62
N ASN A 337 -4.20 -0.93 -9.25
CA ASN A 337 -4.41 -2.23 -8.60
C ASN A 337 -5.24 -2.20 -7.31
N ASN A 338 -6.09 -1.19 -7.10
CA ASN A 338 -7.00 -1.17 -5.96
C ASN A 338 -8.23 -2.02 -6.27
N LEU A 339 -8.70 -2.75 -5.25
CA LEU A 339 -9.95 -3.49 -5.26
C LEU A 339 -11.04 -2.67 -4.54
N TYR A 340 -12.02 -2.21 -5.28
CA TYR A 340 -13.19 -1.52 -4.77
C TYR A 340 -14.35 -2.50 -4.62
N TRP A 341 -14.47 -3.10 -3.43
CA TRP A 341 -15.46 -4.11 -3.09
C TRP A 341 -16.70 -3.50 -2.43
N ASP A 342 -17.88 -3.78 -2.99
CA ASP A 342 -19.15 -3.16 -2.57
C ASP A 342 -19.09 -1.62 -2.65
N MET A 343 -18.58 -1.11 -3.77
CA MET A 343 -18.38 0.32 -3.97
C MET A 343 -19.72 1.10 -4.07
N GLY A 344 -19.78 2.24 -3.37
CA GLY A 344 -20.99 3.06 -3.21
C GLY A 344 -21.06 4.30 -4.11
N TYR A 345 -19.92 4.85 -4.48
CA TYR A 345 -19.78 6.08 -5.29
C TYR A 345 -18.57 5.96 -6.21
N PHE A 346 -18.42 6.84 -7.19
CA PHE A 346 -17.27 6.84 -8.11
C PHE A 346 -15.99 7.43 -7.47
N ILE A 347 -14.84 7.18 -8.09
CA ILE A 347 -13.59 7.90 -7.80
C ILE A 347 -13.75 9.35 -8.25
N ASP A 348 -13.74 10.31 -7.33
CA ASP A 348 -14.06 11.71 -7.64
C ASP A 348 -12.80 12.54 -7.82
N VAL A 349 -12.62 13.16 -8.99
CA VAL A 349 -11.46 13.99 -9.32
C VAL A 349 -11.91 15.40 -9.69
N ASN A 350 -11.66 16.32 -8.77
CA ASN A 350 -12.05 17.71 -8.87
C ASN A 350 -11.07 18.49 -9.73
N ASN A 351 -11.57 19.40 -10.55
CA ASN A 351 -10.77 20.12 -11.55
C ASN A 351 -10.50 21.58 -11.19
N THR A 352 -11.05 22.06 -10.07
CA THR A 352 -10.83 23.41 -9.58
C THR A 352 -10.43 23.45 -8.11
N THR A 353 -10.04 24.64 -7.64
CA THR A 353 -9.77 24.95 -6.24
C THR A 353 -11.04 25.00 -5.36
N ILE A 354 -12.19 24.57 -5.86
CA ILE A 354 -13.45 24.43 -5.11
C ILE A 354 -13.94 23.00 -5.36
N SER A 355 -14.12 22.21 -4.29
CA SER A 355 -14.62 20.83 -4.43
C SER A 355 -16.06 20.82 -4.94
N ALA A 356 -16.38 19.82 -5.75
CA ALA A 356 -17.65 19.59 -6.44
C ALA A 356 -18.15 20.79 -7.28
N SER A 357 -17.25 21.65 -7.79
CA SER A 357 -17.63 22.86 -8.52
C SER A 357 -16.63 23.26 -9.61
N ASP A 358 -17.14 23.67 -10.77
CA ASP A 358 -16.35 24.28 -11.84
C ASP A 358 -16.08 25.79 -11.63
N ALA A 359 -16.58 26.39 -10.55
CA ALA A 359 -16.48 27.83 -10.30
C ALA A 359 -15.09 28.30 -9.79
N GLY A 360 -14.22 27.36 -9.39
CA GLY A 360 -12.89 27.67 -8.86
C GLY A 360 -11.83 27.96 -9.93
N GLN A 361 -10.60 28.20 -9.48
CA GLN A 361 -9.44 28.25 -10.37
C GLN A 361 -9.00 26.84 -10.76
N PRO A 362 -8.48 26.60 -11.96
CA PRO A 362 -8.16 25.25 -12.41
C PRO A 362 -7.02 24.59 -11.61
N VAL A 363 -7.13 23.29 -11.38
CA VAL A 363 -6.06 22.40 -10.87
C VAL A 363 -5.90 21.20 -11.81
N TYR A 364 -4.74 20.55 -11.80
CA TYR A 364 -4.40 19.54 -12.81
C TYR A 364 -3.80 18.26 -12.22
N TYR A 365 -3.85 17.17 -13.00
CA TYR A 365 -3.41 15.85 -12.57
C TYR A 365 -2.54 15.16 -13.62
N ARG A 366 -1.40 14.63 -13.22
CA ARG A 366 -0.72 13.56 -13.96
C ARG A 366 -0.99 12.25 -13.25
N MET A 367 -1.72 11.35 -13.90
CA MET A 367 -2.27 10.17 -13.27
C MET A 367 -1.95 8.89 -14.03
N ASN A 368 -1.46 7.88 -13.32
CA ASN A 368 -1.58 6.50 -13.75
C ASN A 368 -2.84 5.94 -13.09
N LEU A 369 -3.84 5.60 -13.89
CA LEU A 369 -5.06 4.93 -13.45
C LEU A 369 -5.07 3.55 -14.09
N ALA A 370 -4.55 2.54 -13.39
CA ALA A 370 -4.31 1.25 -14.02
C ALA A 370 -4.70 0.04 -13.16
N ALA A 371 -5.27 -0.96 -13.82
CA ALA A 371 -5.54 -2.28 -13.28
C ALA A 371 -6.40 -2.31 -12.02
N ASN A 372 -7.20 -1.26 -11.76
CA ASN A 372 -8.15 -1.27 -10.66
C ASN A 372 -9.36 -2.18 -10.99
N GLN A 373 -9.96 -2.77 -9.97
CA GLN A 373 -11.16 -3.59 -10.11
C GLN A 373 -12.24 -3.10 -9.15
N ALA A 374 -13.43 -2.81 -9.68
CA ALA A 374 -14.62 -2.53 -8.88
C ALA A 374 -15.65 -3.66 -9.01
N VAL A 375 -16.13 -4.12 -7.86
CA VAL A 375 -17.22 -5.08 -7.74
C VAL A 375 -18.35 -4.43 -6.96
N VAL A 376 -19.45 -4.15 -7.65
CA VAL A 376 -20.58 -3.38 -7.13
C VAL A 376 -21.89 -4.13 -7.23
N ARG A 377 -22.89 -3.60 -6.50
CA ARG A 377 -24.27 -4.08 -6.52
C ARG A 377 -24.98 -3.68 -7.81
N ASN A 378 -25.74 -4.61 -8.38
CA ASN A 378 -26.56 -4.38 -9.57
C ASN A 378 -27.88 -3.66 -9.24
N ALA A 379 -28.62 -3.26 -10.29
CA ALA A 379 -29.86 -2.48 -10.17
C ALA A 379 -31.00 -3.16 -9.36
N CYS A 380 -30.96 -4.48 -9.18
CA CYS A 380 -31.98 -5.24 -8.43
C CYS A 380 -31.63 -5.39 -6.94
N GLN A 381 -30.45 -4.94 -6.52
CA GLN A 381 -29.98 -5.04 -5.14
C GLN A 381 -30.21 -3.72 -4.38
N PRO A 382 -30.27 -3.75 -3.03
CA PRO A 382 -30.33 -2.53 -2.22
C PRO A 382 -29.10 -1.63 -2.43
N GLU A 383 -29.29 -0.32 -2.40
CA GLU A 383 -28.23 0.69 -2.65
C GLU A 383 -27.46 0.38 -3.96
N PRO A 384 -28.15 0.25 -5.10
CA PRO A 384 -27.52 -0.17 -6.36
C PRO A 384 -26.48 0.86 -6.81
N PHE A 385 -25.39 0.40 -7.42
CA PHE A 385 -24.41 1.28 -8.02
C PHE A 385 -24.86 1.72 -9.41
N ARG A 386 -24.85 3.03 -9.67
CA ARG A 386 -25.38 3.61 -10.91
C ARG A 386 -24.41 4.56 -11.63
N TYR A 387 -23.14 4.52 -11.26
CA TYR A 387 -22.11 5.42 -11.76
C TYR A 387 -21.13 4.71 -12.69
N GLY A 388 -20.22 5.46 -13.30
CA GLY A 388 -18.98 4.92 -13.83
C GLY A 388 -17.98 4.59 -12.70
N LEU A 389 -16.80 4.10 -13.06
CA LEU A 389 -15.74 3.87 -12.08
C LEU A 389 -15.21 5.20 -11.52
N ILE A 390 -14.94 6.17 -12.40
CA ILE A 390 -14.26 7.43 -12.08
C ILE A 390 -14.98 8.61 -12.71
N HIS A 391 -14.90 9.79 -12.11
CA HIS A 391 -15.22 11.04 -12.78
C HIS A 391 -14.02 11.99 -12.74
N MET A 392 -13.66 12.53 -13.91
CA MET A 392 -12.64 13.56 -14.03
C MET A 392 -13.21 14.72 -14.84
N ALA A 393 -13.56 15.81 -14.17
CA ALA A 393 -13.89 17.04 -14.88
C ALA A 393 -12.61 17.59 -15.50
N THR A 394 -12.64 18.04 -16.76
CA THR A 394 -11.46 18.67 -17.38
C THR A 394 -11.65 20.19 -17.38
N PRO A 395 -10.70 20.98 -16.85
CA PRO A 395 -10.81 22.43 -16.95
C PRO A 395 -10.85 22.87 -18.42
N MET A 396 -11.81 23.71 -18.78
CA MET A 396 -11.91 24.25 -20.15
C MET A 396 -10.60 24.95 -20.55
N GLY A 397 -10.01 24.56 -21.69
CA GLY A 397 -8.86 25.28 -22.29
C GLY A 397 -7.46 24.91 -21.77
N ALA A 398 -7.32 23.97 -20.84
CA ALA A 398 -6.01 23.61 -20.24
C ALA A 398 -5.69 22.09 -20.28
N GLN A 399 -6.17 21.40 -21.31
CA GLN A 399 -6.03 19.95 -21.49
C GLN A 399 -4.58 19.45 -21.47
N ALA A 400 -3.58 20.30 -21.76
CA ALA A 400 -2.17 19.90 -21.82
C ALA A 400 -1.53 19.60 -20.44
N LEU A 401 -2.13 20.05 -19.33
CA LEU A 401 -1.56 19.86 -17.98
C LEU A 401 -2.17 18.68 -17.23
N THR A 402 -3.42 18.33 -17.53
CA THR A 402 -3.98 17.05 -17.09
C THR A 402 -3.56 15.97 -18.09
N ALA A 403 -3.00 14.88 -17.58
CA ALA A 403 -2.51 13.78 -18.41
C ALA A 403 -2.76 12.45 -17.69
N THR A 404 -3.63 11.59 -18.23
CA THR A 404 -3.99 10.33 -17.58
C THR A 404 -3.67 9.14 -18.46
N TRP A 405 -2.91 8.19 -17.94
CA TRP A 405 -2.74 6.89 -18.55
C TRP A 405 -3.78 5.93 -18.00
N PHE A 406 -4.62 5.39 -18.88
CA PHE A 406 -5.66 4.40 -18.55
C PHE A 406 -5.20 3.03 -19.03
N SER A 407 -5.21 2.01 -18.15
CA SER A 407 -4.85 0.65 -18.55
C SER A 407 -5.41 -0.44 -17.63
N GLY A 408 -6.27 -1.32 -18.13
CA GLY A 408 -6.71 -2.53 -17.43
C GLY A 408 -7.75 -2.34 -16.31
N ASN A 409 -8.40 -1.19 -16.19
CA ASN A 409 -9.43 -0.95 -15.18
C ASN A 409 -10.74 -1.69 -15.51
N ARG A 410 -11.39 -2.26 -14.49
CA ARG A 410 -12.61 -3.08 -14.65
C ARG A 410 -13.70 -2.71 -13.66
N LEU A 411 -14.95 -2.83 -14.11
CA LEU A 411 -16.17 -2.73 -13.30
C LEU A 411 -17.09 -3.90 -13.63
N ASN A 412 -17.50 -4.70 -12.64
CA ASN A 412 -18.22 -5.96 -12.85
C ASN A 412 -19.55 -5.83 -13.60
N LEU A 413 -20.24 -4.68 -13.50
CA LEU A 413 -21.51 -4.46 -14.23
C LEU A 413 -21.31 -4.19 -15.73
N TYR A 414 -20.12 -3.75 -16.13
CA TYR A 414 -19.83 -3.36 -17.52
C TYR A 414 -18.49 -3.95 -18.00
N PRO A 415 -18.35 -5.29 -18.01
CA PRO A 415 -17.08 -5.96 -18.24
C PRO A 415 -16.48 -5.70 -19.63
N ASP A 416 -17.33 -5.37 -20.61
CA ASP A 416 -16.94 -5.14 -22.01
C ASP A 416 -16.59 -3.67 -22.32
N ARG A 417 -16.70 -2.77 -21.35
CA ARG A 417 -16.33 -1.36 -21.55
C ARG A 417 -14.81 -1.20 -21.49
N SER A 418 -14.27 -0.40 -22.39
CA SER A 418 -12.91 0.13 -22.27
C SER A 418 -12.76 0.97 -21.00
N ASP A 419 -11.55 1.04 -20.44
CA ASP A 419 -11.24 1.82 -19.24
C ASP A 419 -11.81 3.24 -19.24
N TYR A 420 -11.55 3.99 -20.32
CA TYR A 420 -11.99 5.38 -20.45
C TYR A 420 -13.51 5.52 -20.56
N ALA A 421 -14.21 4.47 -21.01
CA ALA A 421 -15.66 4.47 -21.09
C ALA A 421 -16.29 4.36 -19.70
N LEU A 422 -15.56 3.87 -18.70
CA LEU A 422 -15.98 3.86 -17.29
C LEU A 422 -15.89 5.26 -16.63
N MET A 423 -15.45 6.30 -17.35
CA MET A 423 -15.40 7.65 -16.83
C MET A 423 -16.78 8.32 -16.90
N TYR A 424 -17.50 8.37 -15.77
CA TYR A 424 -18.84 8.94 -15.70
C TYR A 424 -19.28 9.29 -14.26
N CYS A 425 -19.70 10.53 -14.01
CA CYS A 425 -20.14 11.05 -12.71
C CYS A 425 -21.48 10.53 -12.25
N CYS A 426 -22.39 10.32 -13.19
CA CYS A 426 -23.78 10.60 -12.91
C CYS A 426 -24.54 9.30 -12.70
N ASN A 427 -25.61 9.35 -11.91
CA ASN A 427 -26.33 8.17 -11.43
C ASN A 427 -27.27 7.55 -12.49
N ASP A 428 -27.09 7.93 -13.74
CA ASP A 428 -27.79 7.47 -14.94
C ASP A 428 -26.84 6.72 -15.89
N TYR A 429 -25.66 6.28 -15.41
CA TYR A 429 -24.71 5.53 -16.24
C TYR A 429 -25.29 4.28 -16.94
N PRO A 430 -26.23 3.51 -16.35
CA PRO A 430 -26.89 2.40 -17.06
C PRO A 430 -27.58 2.82 -18.36
N ASP A 431 -28.06 4.06 -18.42
CA ASP A 431 -28.80 4.63 -19.55
C ASP A 431 -27.92 5.51 -20.45
N ALA A 432 -26.73 5.89 -19.96
CA ALA A 432 -25.79 6.75 -20.66
C ALA A 432 -25.09 6.04 -21.82
N GLN A 433 -24.83 6.80 -22.89
CA GLN A 433 -23.88 6.41 -23.92
C GLN A 433 -22.49 6.89 -23.49
N PRO A 434 -21.57 6.00 -23.09
CA PRO A 434 -20.25 6.45 -22.67
C PRO A 434 -19.46 7.01 -23.84
N PRO A 435 -18.37 7.74 -23.56
CA PRO A 435 -17.48 8.26 -24.58
C PRO A 435 -17.05 7.17 -25.58
N ALA A 436 -17.23 7.43 -26.87
CA ALA A 436 -16.79 6.52 -27.92
C ALA A 436 -15.26 6.56 -28.14
N THR A 437 -14.63 7.66 -27.74
CA THR A 437 -13.19 7.94 -27.93
C THR A 437 -12.53 8.26 -26.61
N LEU A 438 -11.21 8.08 -26.57
CA LEU A 438 -10.37 8.52 -25.45
C LEU A 438 -10.55 10.03 -25.20
N PRO A 439 -10.56 10.48 -23.93
CA PRO A 439 -10.51 11.89 -23.58
C PRO A 439 -9.24 12.56 -24.13
N GLY A 440 -9.31 13.86 -24.46
CA GLY A 440 -8.16 14.60 -25.02
C GLY A 440 -6.94 14.70 -24.10
N PHE A 441 -7.12 14.48 -22.79
CA PHE A 441 -6.05 14.43 -21.80
C PHE A 441 -5.47 13.01 -21.61
N ALA A 442 -5.99 12.00 -22.31
CA ALA A 442 -5.44 10.66 -22.21
C ALA A 442 -4.06 10.59 -22.87
N VAL A 443 -3.11 9.91 -22.22
CA VAL A 443 -1.77 9.67 -22.76
C VAL A 443 -1.56 8.20 -23.10
N ALA A 444 -0.75 7.93 -24.13
CA ALA A 444 -0.52 6.58 -24.64
C ALA A 444 0.41 5.73 -23.76
N GLN A 445 1.14 6.34 -22.83
CA GLN A 445 2.16 5.68 -22.02
C GLN A 445 1.99 6.03 -20.55
N ARG A 446 2.33 5.08 -19.69
CA ARG A 446 2.45 5.29 -18.24
C ARG A 446 3.39 6.45 -17.95
N HIS A 447 3.03 7.29 -16.99
CA HIS A 447 3.95 8.28 -16.44
C HIS A 447 5.14 7.62 -15.76
N SER A 448 6.31 8.25 -15.87
CA SER A 448 7.57 7.79 -15.24
C SER A 448 7.60 8.02 -13.73
N PHE A 449 6.53 7.63 -13.03
CA PHE A 449 6.46 7.58 -11.57
C PHE A 449 7.25 6.37 -11.05
N PRO A 450 7.66 6.37 -9.77
CA PRO A 450 8.21 5.19 -9.11
C PRO A 450 7.35 3.97 -9.44
N PHE A 451 8.00 2.86 -9.77
CA PHE A 451 7.27 1.70 -10.24
C PHE A 451 6.42 1.09 -9.13
N ILE A 452 5.33 0.48 -9.59
CA ILE A 452 4.52 -0.47 -8.84
C ILE A 452 4.33 -1.71 -9.73
N GLY A 453 4.36 -2.90 -9.15
CA GLY A 453 4.01 -4.11 -9.89
C GLY A 453 2.55 -4.05 -10.30
N TYR A 454 2.23 -4.32 -11.57
CA TYR A 454 0.85 -4.43 -12.02
C TYR A 454 0.39 -5.87 -12.06
N ASP A 455 -0.63 -6.17 -11.26
CA ASP A 455 -1.41 -7.39 -11.40
C ASP A 455 -2.58 -7.18 -12.36
N ARG A 456 -3.09 -8.26 -12.95
CA ARG A 456 -4.33 -8.17 -13.73
C ARG A 456 -5.50 -7.87 -12.81
N ALA A 457 -6.42 -7.02 -13.25
CA ALA A 457 -7.59 -6.65 -12.47
C ALA A 457 -8.39 -7.88 -12.01
N GLU A 458 -8.57 -8.89 -12.87
CA GLU A 458 -9.29 -10.13 -12.50
C GLU A 458 -8.60 -10.97 -11.40
N HIS A 459 -7.32 -10.72 -11.13
CA HIS A 459 -6.53 -11.41 -10.12
C HIS A 459 -6.46 -10.65 -8.79
N LEU A 460 -7.01 -9.44 -8.70
CA LEU A 460 -6.87 -8.60 -7.51
C LEU A 460 -7.56 -9.18 -6.29
N ALA A 461 -8.77 -9.71 -6.42
CA ALA A 461 -9.50 -10.27 -5.27
C ALA A 461 -8.71 -11.36 -4.50
N PRO A 462 -8.18 -12.42 -5.14
CA PRO A 462 -7.39 -13.42 -4.42
C PRO A 462 -6.08 -12.86 -3.83
N LEU A 463 -5.40 -11.94 -4.52
CA LEU A 463 -4.19 -11.28 -4.01
C LEU A 463 -4.47 -10.40 -2.79
N ALA A 464 -5.56 -9.64 -2.85
CA ALA A 464 -6.05 -8.80 -1.76
C ALA A 464 -6.37 -9.63 -0.52
N VAL A 465 -7.07 -10.77 -0.66
CA VAL A 465 -7.35 -11.69 0.46
C VAL A 465 -6.07 -12.15 1.16
N ALA A 466 -5.02 -12.42 0.38
CA ALA A 466 -3.74 -12.87 0.91
C ALA A 466 -2.97 -11.76 1.65
N ARG A 467 -2.93 -10.53 1.14
CA ARG A 467 -1.97 -9.51 1.61
C ARG A 467 -2.55 -8.23 2.18
N ALA A 468 -3.80 -7.90 1.86
CA ALA A 468 -4.36 -6.61 2.27
C ALA A 468 -4.85 -6.62 3.73
N GLY A 469 -4.57 -5.55 4.45
CA GLY A 469 -4.92 -5.38 5.86
C GLY A 469 -3.82 -5.80 6.83
N ALA A 470 -4.04 -5.52 8.11
CA ALA A 470 -3.17 -5.90 9.20
C ALA A 470 -3.25 -7.39 9.53
N PHE A 471 -2.12 -7.92 10.02
CA PHE A 471 -2.00 -9.31 10.45
C PHE A 471 -1.37 -9.39 11.85
N PRO A 472 -1.81 -10.32 12.71
CA PRO A 472 -2.94 -11.25 12.50
C PRO A 472 -4.30 -10.52 12.40
N ARG A 473 -5.25 -11.07 11.64
CA ARG A 473 -6.53 -10.40 11.39
C ARG A 473 -7.37 -10.39 12.68
N ASP A 474 -8.08 -9.28 12.91
CA ASP A 474 -9.15 -9.23 13.92
C ASP A 474 -10.45 -9.81 13.34
N PRO A 475 -11.51 -9.98 14.15
CA PRO A 475 -12.80 -10.46 13.65
C PRO A 475 -13.40 -9.63 12.52
N MET A 476 -13.21 -8.30 12.53
CA MET A 476 -13.68 -7.40 11.47
C MET A 476 -12.97 -7.67 10.13
N ASP A 477 -11.64 -7.74 10.13
CA ASP A 477 -10.84 -8.04 8.96
C ASP A 477 -11.17 -9.41 8.37
N ARG A 478 -11.34 -10.44 9.22
CA ARG A 478 -11.77 -11.78 8.77
C ARG A 478 -13.11 -11.71 8.06
N ARG A 479 -14.12 -11.11 8.69
CA ARG A 479 -15.47 -11.00 8.12
C ARG A 479 -15.44 -10.29 6.76
N LEU A 480 -14.70 -9.18 6.67
CA LEU A 480 -14.63 -8.37 5.45
C LEU A 480 -13.89 -9.11 4.33
N MET A 481 -12.75 -9.74 4.63
CA MET A 481 -11.96 -10.46 3.62
C MET A 481 -12.56 -11.82 3.25
N ASP A 482 -13.30 -12.48 4.15
CA ASP A 482 -14.09 -13.68 3.86
C ASP A 482 -15.20 -13.40 2.84
N ALA A 483 -15.76 -12.18 2.83
CA ALA A 483 -16.74 -11.76 1.84
C ALA A 483 -16.09 -11.65 0.44
N VAL A 484 -14.90 -11.06 0.38
CA VAL A 484 -14.08 -10.97 -0.86
C VAL A 484 -13.69 -12.37 -1.34
N ALA A 485 -13.17 -13.22 -0.46
CA ALA A 485 -12.73 -14.58 -0.78
C ALA A 485 -13.85 -15.46 -1.34
N ARG A 486 -15.08 -15.28 -0.84
CA ARG A 486 -16.26 -16.01 -1.32
C ARG A 486 -16.90 -15.38 -2.57
N GLY A 487 -16.44 -14.21 -2.99
CA GLY A 487 -17.06 -13.47 -4.08
C GLY A 487 -18.47 -12.97 -3.75
N GLN A 488 -18.76 -12.66 -2.48
CA GLN A 488 -20.10 -12.33 -1.99
C GLN A 488 -20.14 -10.93 -1.36
N ILE A 489 -20.95 -10.03 -1.94
CA ILE A 489 -21.23 -8.72 -1.34
C ILE A 489 -22.29 -8.87 -0.23
N SER A 490 -22.03 -8.28 0.94
CA SER A 490 -23.04 -8.11 1.98
C SER A 490 -24.07 -7.07 1.54
N LEU A 491 -25.36 -7.44 1.54
CA LEU A 491 -26.46 -6.55 1.15
C LEU A 491 -27.00 -5.68 2.31
N GLN A 492 -26.33 -5.69 3.46
CA GLN A 492 -26.63 -4.75 4.54
C GLN A 492 -26.23 -3.32 4.13
N PRO A 493 -26.89 -2.28 4.67
CA PRO A 493 -26.53 -0.89 4.40
C PRO A 493 -25.04 -0.63 4.61
N ARG A 494 -24.40 0.16 3.76
CA ARG A 494 -22.93 0.37 3.83
C ARG A 494 -22.48 1.26 5.00
N HIS A 495 -23.33 2.18 5.45
CA HIS A 495 -23.06 3.12 6.56
C HIS A 495 -23.14 2.50 7.97
N ILE A 496 -23.16 1.17 8.09
CA ILE A 496 -23.23 0.48 9.38
C ILE A 496 -22.18 -0.64 9.44
N ASN A 497 -21.70 -0.91 10.65
CA ASN A 497 -21.06 -2.18 10.99
C ASN A 497 -22.13 -3.13 11.57
N PRO A 498 -22.67 -4.06 10.77
CA PRO A 498 -23.75 -4.94 11.22
C PRO A 498 -23.28 -5.98 12.24
N ALA A 499 -21.97 -6.24 12.35
CA ALA A 499 -21.41 -7.24 13.25
C ALA A 499 -21.01 -6.66 14.62
N GLY A 500 -20.87 -5.33 14.74
CA GLY A 500 -20.41 -4.69 15.97
C GLY A 500 -19.01 -5.12 16.40
N ASP A 501 -18.17 -5.51 15.45
CA ASP A 501 -16.85 -6.11 15.68
C ASP A 501 -15.68 -5.12 15.61
N GLY A 502 -15.95 -3.82 15.49
CA GLY A 502 -14.93 -2.78 15.34
C GLY A 502 -13.91 -2.72 16.49
N SER A 503 -14.24 -3.19 17.69
CA SER A 503 -13.29 -3.29 18.82
C SER A 503 -12.99 -4.72 19.25
N ALA A 504 -13.43 -5.71 18.47
CA ALA A 504 -13.23 -7.11 18.83
C ALA A 504 -11.76 -7.52 18.64
N LEU A 505 -11.21 -8.24 19.62
CA LEU A 505 -9.86 -8.77 19.55
C LEU A 505 -9.87 -10.23 19.08
N PRO A 506 -8.82 -10.71 18.40
CA PRO A 506 -8.74 -12.10 17.94
C PRO A 506 -8.43 -13.11 19.05
N PHE A 507 -8.37 -12.66 20.31
CA PHE A 507 -8.03 -13.46 21.48
C PHE A 507 -8.83 -13.00 22.70
N THR A 508 -9.01 -13.91 23.66
CA THR A 508 -9.54 -13.60 25.00
C THR A 508 -8.42 -13.36 26.02
N VAL A 509 -7.27 -14.00 25.83
CA VAL A 509 -6.04 -13.80 26.58
C VAL A 509 -4.93 -13.44 25.59
N PRO A 510 -4.25 -12.30 25.74
CA PRO A 510 -3.20 -11.90 24.81
C PRO A 510 -2.06 -12.92 24.82
N PRO A 511 -1.55 -13.34 23.64
CA PRO A 511 -0.38 -14.20 23.59
C PRO A 511 0.85 -13.47 24.15
N ALA A 512 1.71 -14.22 24.85
CA ALA A 512 2.95 -13.68 25.38
C ALA A 512 3.92 -13.31 24.24
N PRO A 513 4.69 -12.23 24.39
CA PRO A 513 5.77 -11.93 23.46
C PRO A 513 6.87 -12.99 23.55
N PRO A 514 7.60 -13.23 22.44
CA PRO A 514 8.81 -14.03 22.49
C PRO A 514 9.86 -13.36 23.37
N ALA A 515 10.80 -14.15 23.90
CA ALA A 515 11.92 -13.62 24.66
C ALA A 515 12.88 -12.84 23.74
N ASP A 516 13.36 -11.71 24.24
CA ASP A 516 14.34 -10.80 23.64
C ASP A 516 15.22 -10.33 24.81
N SER A 517 16.37 -10.96 24.97
CA SER A 517 17.21 -10.89 26.17
C SER A 517 18.06 -9.62 26.24
N ASP A 518 18.36 -8.99 25.11
CA ASP A 518 19.14 -7.75 25.04
C ASP A 518 18.30 -6.52 24.65
N GLY A 519 17.02 -6.70 24.31
CA GLY A 519 16.06 -5.65 24.05
C GLY A 519 16.26 -4.96 22.71
N ASP A 520 16.85 -5.64 21.72
CA ASP A 520 17.14 -5.09 20.41
C ASP A 520 16.01 -5.29 19.38
N GLY A 521 14.88 -5.88 19.81
CA GLY A 521 13.68 -6.08 19.03
C GLY A 521 13.67 -7.35 18.19
N MET A 522 14.74 -8.14 18.22
CA MET A 522 14.81 -9.46 17.62
C MET A 522 14.68 -10.55 18.70
N PRO A 523 13.87 -11.60 18.49
CA PRO A 523 13.77 -12.68 19.48
C PRO A 523 15.03 -13.55 19.56
N ASP A 524 15.39 -13.99 20.77
CA ASP A 524 16.55 -14.86 21.03
C ASP A 524 16.60 -16.09 20.11
N ALA A 525 15.43 -16.69 19.89
CA ALA A 525 15.27 -17.87 19.05
C ALA A 525 15.52 -17.58 17.56
N TRP A 526 15.10 -16.40 17.08
CA TRP A 526 15.32 -15.98 15.70
C TRP A 526 16.79 -15.61 15.49
N GLU A 527 17.39 -14.91 16.43
CA GLU A 527 18.82 -14.55 16.40
C GLU A 527 19.71 -15.78 16.35
N THR A 528 19.48 -16.74 17.26
CA THR A 528 20.21 -18.01 17.28
C THR A 528 20.08 -18.76 15.95
N ALA A 529 18.90 -18.75 15.33
CA ALA A 529 18.66 -19.39 14.03
C ALA A 529 19.42 -18.70 12.88
N HIS A 530 19.73 -17.41 13.01
CA HIS A 530 20.47 -16.63 12.03
C HIS A 530 21.96 -16.43 12.39
N GLY A 531 22.44 -17.10 13.45
CA GLY A 531 23.83 -17.04 13.87
C GLY A 531 24.24 -15.71 14.54
N LEU A 532 23.26 -14.97 15.06
CA LEU A 532 23.46 -13.77 15.88
C LEU A 532 23.59 -14.15 17.36
N ASN A 533 23.93 -13.18 18.21
CA ASN A 533 24.12 -13.39 19.64
C ASN A 533 22.98 -12.76 20.45
N PRO A 534 22.06 -13.56 21.05
CA PRO A 534 20.90 -13.06 21.82
C PRO A 534 21.18 -12.17 23.04
N LEU A 535 22.45 -11.91 23.33
CA LEU A 535 22.89 -11.11 24.47
C LEU A 535 23.65 -9.85 24.03
N ALA A 536 23.60 -9.48 22.75
CA ALA A 536 24.32 -8.35 22.20
C ALA A 536 23.50 -7.63 21.13
N GLN A 537 23.13 -6.38 21.42
CA GLN A 537 22.33 -5.53 20.54
C GLN A 537 23.00 -5.34 19.17
N ASP A 538 22.66 -6.21 18.24
CA ASP A 538 23.23 -6.27 16.90
C ASP A 538 22.18 -6.01 15.81
N HIS A 539 20.98 -5.57 16.21
CA HIS A 539 19.88 -5.08 15.37
C HIS A 539 20.29 -4.13 14.24
N ASN A 540 21.37 -3.35 14.42
CA ASN A 540 21.94 -2.41 13.44
C ASN A 540 23.02 -3.01 12.54
N GLY A 541 23.44 -4.26 12.79
CA GLY A 541 24.25 -5.05 11.87
C GLY A 541 23.54 -5.19 10.52
N THR A 542 24.29 -5.43 9.45
CA THR A 542 23.74 -5.56 8.08
C THR A 542 24.14 -6.88 7.41
N GLN A 543 24.78 -7.77 8.17
CA GLN A 543 25.33 -9.03 7.68
C GLN A 543 24.25 -9.96 7.11
N LEU A 544 23.01 -9.87 7.62
CA LEU A 544 21.89 -10.69 7.14
C LEU A 544 21.23 -10.13 5.89
N SER A 545 21.38 -8.84 5.59
CA SER A 545 20.69 -8.16 4.49
C SER A 545 20.88 -8.88 3.16
N MET A 546 22.14 -9.17 2.81
CA MET A 546 22.45 -9.89 1.57
C MET A 546 22.20 -11.40 1.68
N ALA A 547 22.49 -12.03 2.81
CA ALA A 547 22.38 -13.47 2.93
C ALA A 547 20.93 -13.96 2.98
N VAL A 548 20.08 -13.19 3.66
CA VAL A 548 18.65 -13.46 3.80
C VAL A 548 17.93 -12.75 2.66
N ILE A 549 17.76 -11.44 2.71
CA ILE A 549 16.93 -10.69 1.74
C ILE A 549 17.55 -10.59 0.35
N GLY A 550 18.89 -10.72 0.24
CA GLY A 550 19.68 -10.46 -0.97
C GLY A 550 19.57 -9.08 -1.55
N VAL A 551 19.06 -8.12 -0.80
CA VAL A 551 19.22 -6.69 -1.06
C VAL A 551 20.19 -6.19 0.01
N PRO A 552 21.24 -5.43 -0.30
CA PRO A 552 22.09 -4.84 0.72
C PRO A 552 21.41 -3.61 1.35
N GLY A 553 21.80 -3.26 2.58
CA GLY A 553 21.41 -2.00 3.20
C GLY A 553 20.20 -2.04 4.14
N TYR A 554 19.63 -3.23 4.38
CA TYR A 554 18.73 -3.47 5.52
C TYR A 554 19.54 -3.84 6.76
N THR A 555 19.08 -3.43 7.94
CA THR A 555 19.65 -3.91 9.20
C THR A 555 19.14 -5.32 9.54
N ASN A 556 19.79 -6.02 10.47
CA ASN A 556 19.35 -7.32 10.98
C ASN A 556 17.90 -7.26 11.47
N LEU A 557 17.54 -6.18 12.17
CA LEU A 557 16.16 -5.93 12.58
C LEU A 557 15.20 -5.83 11.39
N GLU A 558 15.57 -5.10 10.33
CA GLU A 558 14.70 -4.99 9.15
C GLU A 558 14.55 -6.33 8.40
N VAL A 559 15.59 -7.18 8.42
CA VAL A 559 15.49 -8.56 7.94
C VAL A 559 14.48 -9.34 8.77
N TYR A 560 14.59 -9.31 10.09
CA TYR A 560 13.63 -9.96 11.00
C TYR A 560 12.19 -9.47 10.76
N LEU A 561 11.99 -8.15 10.70
CA LEU A 561 10.67 -7.55 10.47
C LEU A 561 10.07 -7.96 9.13
N HIS A 562 10.89 -8.08 8.08
CA HIS A 562 10.44 -8.58 6.79
C HIS A 562 9.99 -10.05 6.87
N GLU A 563 10.82 -10.94 7.43
CA GLU A 563 10.46 -12.35 7.56
C GLU A 563 9.21 -12.56 8.42
N LEU A 564 9.11 -11.81 9.52
CA LEU A 564 7.94 -11.86 10.39
C LEU A 564 6.68 -11.39 9.67
N SER A 565 6.73 -10.28 8.93
CA SER A 565 5.60 -9.81 8.11
C SER A 565 5.14 -10.90 7.13
N GLU A 566 6.06 -11.51 6.40
CA GLU A 566 5.74 -12.59 5.45
C GLU A 566 5.22 -13.86 6.16
N GLN A 567 5.73 -14.17 7.35
CA GLN A 567 5.16 -15.22 8.20
C GLN A 567 3.72 -14.91 8.60
N ARG A 568 3.43 -13.69 9.06
CA ARG A 568 2.07 -13.27 9.45
C ARG A 568 1.08 -13.38 8.29
N ILE A 569 1.52 -12.98 7.09
CA ILE A 569 0.74 -13.10 5.85
C ILE A 569 0.44 -14.57 5.54
N ARG A 570 1.45 -15.45 5.58
CA ARG A 570 1.28 -16.90 5.33
C ARG A 570 0.38 -17.58 6.36
N GLU A 571 0.49 -17.19 7.63
CA GLU A 571 -0.32 -17.75 8.70
C GLU A 571 -1.79 -17.31 8.63
N GLY A 572 -2.06 -16.17 7.98
CA GLY A 572 -3.34 -15.86 7.33
C GLY A 572 -4.61 -16.13 8.13
N ARG A 573 -4.59 -15.94 9.46
CA ARG A 573 -5.77 -16.07 10.32
C ARG A 573 -6.50 -14.78 10.48
#